data_AF-A0A1C7NSM6-F1
#
_entry.id   AF-A0A1C7NSM6-F1
#
_cell.length_a   1.000
_cell.length_b   1.000
_cell.length_c   1.000
_cell.angle_alpha   90.00
_cell.angle_beta   90.00
_cell.angle_gamma   90.00
#
_symmetry.space_group_name_H-M   'P 1'
#
loop_
_entity.id
_entity.type
_entity.pdbx_description
1 polymer ?
#
loop_
_entity_poly.entity_id
_entity_poly.type
_entity_poly.pdbx_seq_one_letter_code
_entity_poly.pdbx_strand_id
1 'polypeptide(L)'
;MSNIEKISVALTTQQAAMLRDAVGTGAYATTSEIVREAVRDWSAKWEARQADTLRLRELWEEGKASGKPTPVDFDALREEARQELSAALKHAR
;
A
#
# COMPACT_ATOMS: atom_id res chain seq x y z
N MET A 1 29.01 13.00 2.32
CA MET A 1 28.98 12.59 3.74
C MET A 1 27.54 12.31 4.10
N SER A 2 27.20 11.08 4.43
CA SER A 2 25.85 10.70 4.83
C SER A 2 25.53 11.34 6.18
N ASN A 3 24.65 12.34 6.19
CA ASN A 3 24.17 12.94 7.43
C ASN A 3 23.35 11.90 8.21
N ILE A 4 23.97 11.31 9.24
CA ILE A 4 23.28 10.46 10.22
C ILE A 4 22.92 11.36 11.40
N GLU A 5 21.63 11.52 11.65
CA GLU A 5 21.11 12.21 12.83
C GLU A 5 20.79 11.19 13.93
N LYS A 6 21.21 11.50 15.17
CA LYS A 6 20.90 10.64 16.33
C LYS A 6 19.59 11.10 16.95
N ILE A 7 18.62 10.18 17.00
CA ILE A 7 17.31 10.40 17.59
C ILE A 7 17.14 9.46 18.78
N SER A 8 16.66 9.98 19.92
CA SER A 8 16.28 9.16 21.07
C SER A 8 14.83 8.73 20.91
N VAL A 9 14.57 7.42 20.96
CA VAL A 9 13.24 6.84 20.79
C VAL A 9 12.94 5.88 21.94
N ALA A 10 11.69 5.91 22.42
CA ALA A 10 11.23 4.94 23.40
C ALA A 10 10.75 3.67 22.68
N LEU A 11 11.29 2.52 23.09
CA LEU A 11 10.84 1.21 22.64
C LEU A 11 10.28 0.44 23.83
N THR A 12 9.36 -0.49 23.58
CA THR A 12 8.96 -1.43 24.63
C THR A 12 10.15 -2.27 25.08
N THR A 13 10.13 -2.76 26.32
CA THR A 13 11.19 -3.64 26.85
C THR A 13 11.40 -4.87 25.97
N GLN A 14 10.32 -5.43 25.45
CA GLN A 14 10.35 -6.58 24.55
C GLN A 14 11.06 -6.25 23.22
N GLN A 15 10.71 -5.14 22.57
CA GLN A 15 11.37 -4.71 21.34
C GLN A 15 12.85 -4.45 21.57
N ALA A 16 13.20 -3.76 22.67
CA ALA A 16 14.59 -3.50 23.01
C ALA A 16 15.39 -4.79 23.24
N ALA A 17 14.78 -5.81 23.86
CA ALA A 17 15.39 -7.13 24.03
C ALA A 17 15.62 -7.84 22.69
N MET A 18 14.61 -7.83 21.81
CA MET A 18 14.70 -8.40 20.47
C MET A 18 15.82 -7.76 19.63
N LEU A 19 15.95 -6.42 19.67
CA LEU A 19 17.04 -5.73 18.97
C LEU A 19 18.41 -6.10 19.52
N ARG A 20 18.55 -6.25 20.85
CA ARG A 20 19.81 -6.67 21.47
C ARG A 20 20.18 -8.11 21.11
N ASP A 21 19.20 -9.01 21.06
CA ASP A 21 19.40 -10.41 20.69
C ASP A 21 19.83 -10.56 19.22
N ALA A 22 19.18 -9.81 18.32
CA ALA A 22 19.54 -9.77 16.90
C ALA A 22 20.98 -9.26 16.67
N VAL A 23 21.46 -8.32 17.49
CA VAL A 23 22.87 -7.90 17.48
C VAL A 23 23.78 -8.95 18.13
N GLY A 24 23.35 -9.54 19.26
CA GLY A 24 24.14 -10.53 20.01
C GLY A 24 24.37 -11.83 19.23
N THR A 25 23.44 -12.21 18.37
CA THR A 25 23.56 -13.36 17.46
C THR A 25 24.38 -13.05 16.20
N GLY A 26 24.71 -11.78 15.96
CA GLY A 26 25.43 -11.34 14.77
C GLY A 26 24.56 -11.20 13.52
N ALA A 27 23.24 -11.29 13.63
CA ALA A 27 22.33 -11.03 12.51
C ALA A 27 22.40 -9.57 12.03
N TYR A 28 22.75 -8.65 12.94
CA TYR A 28 22.98 -7.24 12.66
C TYR A 28 24.22 -6.72 13.37
N ALA A 29 24.91 -5.74 12.78
CA ALA A 29 26.09 -5.15 13.40
C ALA A 29 25.72 -4.18 14.53
N THR A 30 24.60 -3.45 14.40
CA THR A 30 24.15 -2.46 15.39
C THR A 30 22.62 -2.36 15.45
N THR A 31 22.09 -1.91 16.59
CA THR A 31 20.65 -1.62 16.72
C THR A 31 20.19 -0.51 15.77
N SER A 32 21.05 0.48 15.49
CA SER A 32 20.76 1.56 14.53
C SER A 32 20.58 1.06 13.10
N GLU A 33 21.18 -0.07 12.73
CA GLU A 33 20.96 -0.71 11.43
C GLU A 33 19.54 -1.24 11.31
N ILE A 34 19.09 -1.98 12.33
CA ILE A 34 17.73 -2.53 12.40
C ILE A 34 16.68 -1.40 12.38
N VAL A 35 16.92 -0.32 13.13
CA VAL A 35 16.00 0.83 13.14
C VAL A 35 15.92 1.49 11.76
N ARG A 36 17.03 1.61 11.03
CA ARG A 36 17.00 2.18 9.66
C ARG A 36 16.27 1.28 8.67
N GLU A 37 16.42 -0.04 8.79
CA GLU A 37 15.64 -0.99 8.00
C GLU A 37 14.14 -0.86 8.28
N ALA A 38 13.75 -0.92 9.56
CA ALA A 38 12.36 -0.77 9.97
C ALA A 38 11.73 0.56 9.51
N VAL A 39 12.48 1.67 9.57
CA VAL A 39 12.02 2.98 9.09
C VAL A 39 11.86 3.01 7.57
N ARG A 40 12.74 2.32 6.81
CA ARG A 40 12.61 2.22 5.34
C ARG A 40 11.37 1.42 4.94
N ASP A 41 11.11 0.31 5.63
CA ASP A 41 9.92 -0.50 5.36
C ASP A 41 8.65 0.25 5.74
N TRP A 42 8.68 0.94 6.88
CA TRP A 42 7.59 1.82 7.29
C TRP A 42 7.36 2.96 6.29
N SER A 43 8.40 3.61 5.78
CA SER A 43 8.25 4.71 4.82
C SER A 43 7.65 4.25 3.51
N ALA A 44 8.09 3.10 2.98
CA ALA A 44 7.51 2.49 1.79
C ALA A 44 6.02 2.17 1.99
N LYS A 45 5.66 1.58 3.15
CA LYS A 45 4.25 1.32 3.51
C LYS A 45 3.45 2.62 3.65
N TRP A 46 4.05 3.66 4.20
CA TRP A 46 3.41 4.97 4.36
C TRP A 46 3.11 5.60 3.01
N GLU A 47 4.08 5.64 2.10
CA GLU A 47 3.92 6.16 0.74
C GLU A 47 2.85 5.42 -0.04
N ALA A 48 2.86 4.08 0.00
CA ALA A 48 1.82 3.26 -0.63
C ALA A 48 0.42 3.61 -0.11
N ARG A 49 0.27 3.77 1.21
CA ARG A 49 -1.02 4.16 1.81
C ARG A 49 -1.48 5.55 1.39
N GLN A 50 -0.56 6.50 1.22
CA GLN A 50 -0.91 7.83 0.72
C GLN A 50 -1.34 7.76 -0.75
N ALA A 51 -0.63 6.98 -1.58
CA ALA A 51 -0.99 6.77 -2.97
C ALA A 51 -2.39 6.12 -3.11
N ASP A 52 -2.70 5.10 -2.32
CA ASP A 52 -4.03 4.46 -2.30
C ASP A 52 -5.13 5.47 -1.92
N THR A 53 -4.86 6.31 -0.92
CA THR A 53 -5.83 7.32 -0.47
C THR A 53 -6.09 8.36 -1.57
N LEU A 54 -5.05 8.79 -2.29
CA LEU A 54 -5.20 9.68 -3.44
C LEU A 54 -5.99 9.00 -4.55
N ARG A 55 -5.68 7.74 -4.86
CA ARG A 55 -6.38 6.98 -5.90
C ARG A 55 -7.87 6.82 -5.59
N LEU A 56 -8.24 6.54 -4.34
CA LEU A 56 -9.64 6.46 -3.92
C LEU A 56 -10.37 7.80 -4.08
N ARG A 57 -9.70 8.93 -3.80
CA ARG A 57 -10.29 10.27 -4.01
C ARG A 57 -10.50 10.56 -5.49
N GLU A 58 -9.55 10.20 -6.33
CA GLU A 58 -9.69 10.35 -7.79
C GLU A 58 -10.88 9.55 -8.32
N LEU A 59 -10.97 8.27 -7.95
CA LEU A 59 -12.10 7.40 -8.34
C LEU A 59 -13.45 7.95 -7.86
N TRP A 60 -13.48 8.52 -6.66
CA TRP A 60 -14.68 9.14 -6.11
C TRP A 60 -15.10 10.39 -6.90
N GLU A 61 -14.16 11.28 -7.23
CA GLU A 61 -14.46 12.47 -8.04
C GLU A 61 -14.82 12.10 -9.48
N GLU A 62 -14.20 11.07 -10.05
CA GLU A 62 -14.59 10.49 -11.34
C GLU A 62 -16.04 10.00 -11.32
N GLY A 63 -16.42 9.22 -10.30
CA GLY A 63 -17.80 8.76 -10.12
C GLY A 63 -18.80 9.89 -9.87
N LYS A 64 -18.41 10.96 -9.17
CA LYS A 64 -19.26 12.15 -9.03
C LYS A 64 -19.43 12.92 -10.34
N ALA A 65 -18.40 12.94 -11.17
CA ALA A 65 -18.41 13.60 -12.47
C ALA A 65 -19.09 12.76 -13.57
N SER A 66 -19.33 11.46 -13.35
CA SER A 66 -19.87 10.53 -14.36
C SER A 66 -21.36 10.70 -14.66
N GLY A 67 -22.02 11.70 -14.06
CA GLY A 67 -23.41 12.05 -14.33
C GLY A 67 -24.37 11.64 -13.22
N LYS A 68 -25.67 11.61 -13.53
CA LYS A 68 -26.71 11.32 -12.53
C LYS A 68 -26.74 9.83 -12.21
N PRO A 69 -26.74 9.43 -10.91
CA PRO A 69 -26.85 8.02 -10.55
C PRO A 69 -28.21 7.45 -10.99
N THR A 70 -28.18 6.22 -11.50
CA THR A 70 -29.35 5.46 -11.91
C THR A 70 -29.44 4.13 -11.13
N PRO A 71 -30.64 3.56 -10.93
CA PRO A 71 -30.78 2.22 -10.39
C PRO A 71 -30.09 1.18 -11.30
N VAL A 72 -29.49 0.17 -10.71
CA VAL A 72 -28.82 -0.93 -11.42
C VAL A 72 -29.68 -2.18 -11.36
N ASP A 73 -29.98 -2.77 -12.52
CA ASP A 73 -30.51 -4.12 -12.66
C ASP A 73 -29.34 -5.08 -12.94
N PHE A 74 -29.05 -5.98 -11.99
CA PHE A 74 -27.91 -6.88 -12.08
C PHE A 74 -28.08 -7.97 -13.15
N ASP A 75 -29.31 -8.37 -13.48
CA ASP A 75 -29.54 -9.36 -14.54
C ASP A 75 -29.27 -8.74 -15.91
N ALA A 76 -29.80 -7.53 -16.14
CA ALA A 76 -29.52 -6.77 -17.36
C ALA A 76 -28.02 -6.43 -17.51
N LEU A 77 -27.38 -5.96 -16.42
CA LEU A 77 -25.95 -5.63 -16.41
C LEU A 77 -25.07 -6.84 -16.72
N ARG A 78 -25.46 -8.03 -16.23
CA ARG A 78 -24.71 -9.27 -16.50
C ARG A 78 -24.80 -9.66 -17.97
N GLU A 79 -25.98 -9.52 -18.59
CA GLU A 79 -26.15 -9.81 -20.01
C GLU A 79 -25.38 -8.82 -20.89
N GLU A 80 -25.37 -7.54 -20.54
CA GLU A 80 -24.53 -6.52 -21.18
C GLU A 80 -23.04 -6.89 -21.12
N ALA A 81 -22.51 -7.20 -19.94
CA ALA A 81 -21.11 -7.59 -19.77
C ALA A 81 -20.73 -8.85 -20.56
N ARG A 82 -21.65 -9.82 -20.71
CA ARG A 82 -21.44 -11.02 -21.54
C ARG A 82 -21.36 -10.68 -23.03
N GLN A 83 -22.19 -9.74 -23.49
CA GLN A 83 -22.18 -9.28 -24.87
C GLN A 83 -20.87 -8.55 -25.20
N GLU A 84 -20.40 -7.67 -24.30
CA GLU A 84 -19.12 -6.98 -24.44
C GLU A 84 -17.94 -7.96 -24.53
N LEU A 85 -17.90 -8.97 -23.65
CA LEU A 85 -16.87 -10.00 -23.69
C LEU A 85 -16.90 -10.80 -25.00
N SER A 86 -18.09 -11.20 -25.46
CA SER A 86 -18.26 -11.92 -26.73
C SER A 86 -17.79 -11.08 -27.92
N ALA A 87 -18.07 -9.78 -27.93
CA ALA A 87 -17.61 -8.85 -28.95
C ALA A 87 -16.07 -8.71 -28.92
N ALA A 88 -15.47 -8.52 -27.75
CA ALA A 88 -14.02 -8.43 -27.58
C ALA A 88 -13.30 -9.69 -28.08
N LEU A 89 -13.83 -10.88 -27.75
CA LEU A 89 -13.27 -12.16 -28.20
C LEU A 89 -13.39 -12.38 -29.72
N LYS A 90 -14.44 -11.87 -30.35
CA LYS A 90 -14.59 -11.92 -31.82
C LYS A 90 -13.61 -10.99 -32.52
N HIS A 91 -13.31 -9.83 -31.95
CA HIS A 91 -12.36 -8.87 -32.52
C HIS A 91 -10.89 -9.27 -32.32
N ALA A 92 -10.60 -10.15 -31.36
CA ALA A 92 -9.26 -10.66 -31.11
C ALA A 92 -8.84 -11.84 -32.02
N ARG A 93 -9.73 -12.29 -32.91
CA ARG A 93 -9.54 -13.44 -33.80
C ARG A 93 -9.49 -13.00 -35.26
#